data_AF-A0A852JFH6-F1
#
_entry.id   AF-A0A852JFH6-F1
#
_cell.length_a   1.000
_cell.length_b   1.000
_cell.length_c   1.000
_cell.angle_alpha   90.00
_cell.angle_beta   90.00
_cell.angle_gamma   90.00
#
_symmetry.space_group_name_H-M   'P 1'
#
loop_
_entity.id
_entity.type
_entity.pdbx_description
1 polymer ?
#
loop_
_entity_poly.entity_id
_entity_poly.type
_entity_poly.pdbx_seq_one_letter_code
_entity_poly.pdbx_strand_id
1 'polypeptide(L)'
;PSPRSCQPNGSSEEALRCEIEELKRKDLVLDQEIAELLSEGYSMEELEQHISLLHEYNDIKDAGQMLLGKLAVIRGVTTKELYPEYDLEVND
;
A
#
# COMPACT_ATOMS: atom_id res chain seq x y z
N PRO A 1 55.43 -41.92 0.61
CA PRO A 1 54.65 -42.35 -0.58
C PRO A 1 53.18 -42.59 -0.20
N SER A 2 52.28 -42.14 -1.09
CA SER A 2 50.82 -42.41 -1.15
C SER A 2 49.91 -41.70 -0.13
N PRO A 3 48.65 -41.38 -0.52
CA PRO A 3 48.24 -40.75 -1.77
C PRO A 3 47.24 -39.58 -1.54
N ARG A 4 47.18 -38.67 -2.52
CA ARG A 4 46.05 -37.73 -2.70
C ARG A 4 44.81 -38.53 -3.09
N SER A 5 43.65 -38.20 -2.53
CA SER A 5 42.39 -38.15 -3.29
C SER A 5 41.39 -37.23 -2.60
N CYS A 6 41.36 -35.98 -3.08
CA CYS A 6 40.18 -35.13 -2.95
C CYS A 6 39.03 -35.86 -3.65
N GLN A 7 37.98 -36.19 -2.89
CA GLN A 7 36.75 -36.79 -3.41
C GLN A 7 35.87 -35.72 -4.09
N PRO A 8 34.95 -36.11 -4.98
CA PRO A 8 34.32 -35.22 -5.94
C PRO A 8 33.17 -34.46 -5.28
N ASN A 9 33.28 -33.13 -5.18
CA ASN A 9 32.19 -32.21 -4.82
C ASN A 9 31.28 -31.85 -6.02
N GLY A 10 31.43 -32.55 -7.16
CA GLY A 10 30.35 -32.59 -8.16
C GLY A 10 29.08 -33.14 -7.49
N SER A 11 27.89 -33.18 -8.05
CA SER A 11 26.62 -33.33 -7.30
C SER A 11 26.30 -32.16 -6.35
N SER A 12 27.20 -31.72 -5.46
CA SER A 12 26.94 -30.54 -4.62
C SER A 12 27.07 -29.26 -5.43
N GLU A 13 28.06 -29.18 -6.32
CA GLU A 13 28.26 -28.00 -7.17
C GLU A 13 27.15 -27.87 -8.23
N GLU A 14 26.74 -28.96 -8.90
CA GLU A 14 25.64 -28.90 -9.86
C GLU A 14 24.26 -28.80 -9.20
N ALA A 15 24.06 -29.27 -7.96
CA ALA A 15 22.86 -28.92 -7.19
C ALA A 15 22.78 -27.41 -6.93
N LEU A 16 23.89 -26.78 -6.52
CA LEU A 16 23.97 -25.33 -6.31
C LEU A 16 23.75 -24.55 -7.63
N ARG A 17 24.29 -25.04 -8.75
CA ARG A 17 24.06 -24.42 -10.07
C ARG A 17 22.58 -24.49 -10.48
N CYS A 18 21.93 -25.64 -10.26
CA CYS A 18 20.48 -25.77 -10.51
C CYS A 18 19.68 -24.80 -9.63
N GLU A 19 20.02 -24.68 -8.35
CA GLU A 19 19.36 -23.74 -7.43
C GLU A 19 19.53 -22.27 -7.86
N ILE A 20 20.73 -21.90 -8.30
CA ILE A 20 21.00 -20.56 -8.86
C ILE A 20 20.12 -20.28 -10.09
N GLU A 21 19.98 -21.24 -10.99
CA GLU A 21 19.14 -21.07 -12.18
C GLU A 21 17.64 -21.00 -11.82
N GLU A 22 17.19 -21.77 -10.84
CA GLU A 22 15.82 -21.63 -10.34
C GLU A 22 15.56 -20.27 -9.68
N LEU A 23 16.51 -19.76 -8.89
CA LEU A 23 16.41 -18.44 -8.26
C LEU A 23 16.36 -17.34 -9.31
N LYS A 24 17.23 -17.38 -10.33
CA LYS A 24 17.19 -16.41 -11.45
C LYS A 24 15.85 -16.44 -12.19
N ARG A 25 15.27 -17.63 -12.40
CA ARG A 25 13.96 -17.76 -13.03
C ARG A 25 12.87 -17.11 -12.17
N LYS A 26 12.91 -17.31 -10.85
CA LYS A 26 11.97 -16.67 -9.91
C LYS A 26 12.13 -15.16 -9.93
N ASP A 27 13.36 -14.67 -9.92
CA ASP A 27 13.69 -13.24 -9.99
C ASP A 27 13.07 -12.60 -11.24
N LEU A 28 13.25 -13.23 -12.41
CA LEU A 28 12.68 -12.75 -13.68
C LEU A 28 11.14 -12.71 -13.66
N VAL A 29 10.49 -13.70 -13.05
CA VAL A 29 9.03 -13.72 -12.93
C VAL A 29 8.56 -12.59 -12.00
N LEU A 30 9.24 -12.36 -10.88
CA LEU A 30 8.91 -11.28 -9.95
C LEU A 30 9.10 -9.90 -10.60
N ASP A 31 10.16 -9.71 -11.39
CA ASP A 31 10.36 -8.47 -12.15
C ASP A 31 9.24 -8.19 -13.15
N GLN A 32 8.70 -9.25 -13.78
CA GLN A 32 7.54 -9.13 -14.68
C GLN A 32 6.28 -8.74 -13.91
N GLU A 33 5.99 -9.40 -12.79
CA GLU A 33 4.83 -9.07 -11.94
C GLU A 33 4.92 -7.62 -11.40
N ILE A 34 6.11 -7.17 -11.00
CA ILE A 34 6.34 -5.79 -10.58
C ILE A 34 6.07 -4.82 -11.73
N ALA A 35 6.55 -5.12 -12.94
CA ALA A 35 6.33 -4.27 -14.11
C ALA A 35 4.85 -4.18 -14.50
N GLU A 36 4.11 -5.30 -14.40
CA GLU A 36 2.66 -5.33 -14.63
C GLU A 36 1.92 -4.43 -13.64
N LEU A 37 2.19 -4.58 -12.33
CA LEU A 37 1.59 -3.74 -11.28
C LEU A 37 1.88 -2.25 -11.49
N LEU A 38 3.13 -1.90 -11.83
CA LEU A 38 3.50 -0.51 -12.13
C LEU A 38 2.78 0.01 -13.39
N SER A 39 2.56 -0.84 -14.40
CA SER A 39 1.84 -0.46 -15.61
C SER A 39 0.33 -0.25 -15.38
N GLU A 40 -0.24 -0.96 -14.41
CA GLU A 40 -1.62 -0.77 -13.94
C GLU A 40 -1.78 0.50 -13.09
N GLY A 41 -0.67 1.17 -12.75
CA GLY A 41 -0.63 2.42 -12.01
C GLY A 41 -0.37 2.26 -10.51
N TYR A 42 -0.30 1.01 -10.02
CA TYR A 42 -0.02 0.73 -8.62
C TYR A 42 1.42 1.09 -8.30
N SER A 43 1.60 2.19 -7.58
CA SER A 43 2.89 2.63 -7.11
C SER A 43 2.82 3.05 -5.66
N MET A 44 3.97 2.99 -4.97
CA MET A 44 4.07 3.46 -3.60
C MET A 44 3.75 4.97 -3.50
N GLU A 45 4.11 5.73 -4.53
CA GLU A 45 3.80 7.16 -4.62
C GLU A 45 2.30 7.42 -4.74
N GLU A 46 1.59 6.67 -5.58
CA GLU A 46 0.13 6.76 -5.71
C GLU A 46 -0.58 6.43 -4.39
N LEU A 47 -0.11 5.41 -3.67
CA LEU A 47 -0.64 5.05 -2.36
C LEU A 47 -0.42 6.17 -1.33
N GLU A 48 0.78 6.74 -1.27
CA GLU A 48 1.10 7.84 -0.36
C GLU A 48 0.27 9.10 -0.69
N GLN A 49 0.03 9.36 -1.98
CA GLN A 49 -0.88 10.43 -2.43
C GLN A 49 -2.32 10.18 -1.94
N HIS A 50 -2.85 8.97 -2.09
CA HIS A 50 -4.20 8.63 -1.61
C HIS A 50 -4.32 8.77 -0.09
N ILE A 51 -3.31 8.33 0.67
CA ILE A 51 -3.28 8.49 2.13
C ILE A 51 -3.29 9.97 2.51
N SER A 52 -2.50 10.79 1.80
CA SER A 52 -2.44 12.24 2.03
C SER A 52 -3.78 12.91 1.77
N LEU A 53 -4.45 12.58 0.66
CA LEU A 53 -5.77 13.10 0.32
C LEU A 53 -6.85 12.70 1.34
N LEU A 54 -6.78 11.47 1.86
CA LEU A 54 -7.68 11.01 2.94
C LEU A 54 -7.48 11.82 4.23
N HIS A 55 -6.23 12.13 4.58
CA HIS A 55 -5.95 12.98 5.74
C HIS A 55 -6.47 14.41 5.53
N GLU A 56 -6.24 15.00 4.36
CA GLU A 56 -6.75 16.33 4.03
C GLU A 56 -8.28 16.37 4.06
N TYR A 57 -8.95 15.35 3.51
CA TYR A 57 -10.41 15.21 3.58
C TYR A 57 -10.89 15.18 5.03
N ASN A 58 -10.28 14.34 5.88
CA ASN A 58 -10.66 14.22 7.28
C ASN A 58 -10.45 15.53 8.04
N ASP A 59 -9.34 16.24 7.79
CA ASP A 59 -9.05 17.52 8.43
C ASP A 59 -10.12 18.58 8.07
N ILE A 60 -10.51 18.65 6.80
CA ILE A 60 -11.57 19.57 6.33
C ILE A 60 -12.93 19.16 6.93
N LYS A 61 -13.25 17.87 6.91
CA LYS A 61 -14.49 17.31 7.48
C LYS A 61 -14.60 17.63 8.96
N ASP A 62 -13.54 17.43 9.74
CA ASP A 62 -13.50 17.68 11.18
C ASP A 62 -13.64 19.19 11.48
N ALA A 63 -12.97 20.04 10.70
CA ALA A 63 -13.15 21.49 10.81
C ALA A 63 -14.60 21.91 10.52
N GLY A 64 -15.21 21.35 9.47
CA GLY A 64 -16.61 21.57 9.11
C GLY A 64 -17.58 21.13 10.22
N GLN A 65 -17.39 19.92 10.75
CA GLN A 65 -18.21 19.40 11.85
C GLN A 65 -18.05 20.21 13.13
N MET A 66 -16.83 20.69 13.45
CA MET A 66 -16.59 21.58 14.58
C MET A 66 -17.38 22.89 14.42
N LEU A 67 -17.36 23.49 13.23
CA LEU A 67 -18.11 24.72 12.93
C LEU A 67 -19.62 24.50 13.03
N LEU A 68 -20.13 23.41 12.44
CA LEU A 68 -21.54 23.02 12.53
C LEU A 68 -21.97 22.79 13.98
N GLY A 69 -21.14 22.13 14.80
CA GLY A 69 -21.41 21.93 16.21
C GLY A 69 -21.55 23.25 16.97
N LYS A 70 -20.67 24.22 16.71
CA LYS A 70 -20.78 25.57 17.31
C LYS A 70 -22.03 26.30 16.83
N LEU A 71 -22.35 26.20 15.54
CA LEU A 71 -23.54 26.82 14.96
C LEU A 71 -24.83 26.23 15.53
N ALA A 72 -24.88 24.92 15.70
CA ALA A 72 -26.00 24.20 16.30
C ALA A 72 -26.27 24.69 17.73
N VAL A 73 -25.21 24.83 18.54
CA VAL A 73 -25.29 25.40 19.90
C VAL A 73 -25.85 26.83 19.90
N ILE A 74 -25.38 27.68 18.98
CA ILE A 74 -25.86 29.08 18.89
C ILE A 74 -27.35 29.13 18.49
N ARG A 75 -27.77 28.24 17.59
CA ARG A 75 -29.16 28.17 17.11
C ARG A 75 -30.09 27.39 18.04
N GLY A 76 -29.56 26.68 19.03
CA GLY A 76 -30.34 25.82 19.92
C GLY A 76 -30.93 24.58 19.23
N VAL A 77 -30.32 24.16 18.11
CA VAL A 77 -30.71 22.96 17.35
C VAL A 77 -29.61 21.91 17.46
N THR A 78 -29.91 20.69 17.01
CA THR A 78 -28.92 19.62 16.90
C THR A 78 -28.13 19.74 15.58
N THR A 79 -26.91 19.22 15.55
CA THR A 79 -26.09 19.24 14.34
C THR A 79 -26.78 18.54 13.16
N LYS A 80 -27.53 17.46 13.42
CA LYS A 80 -28.27 16.71 12.39
C LYS A 80 -29.36 17.53 11.71
N GLU A 81 -29.99 18.46 12.42
CA GLU A 81 -31.01 19.35 11.86
C GLU A 81 -30.42 20.38 10.89
N LEU A 82 -29.12 20.67 10.98
CA LEU A 82 -28.42 21.57 10.06
C LEU A 82 -27.98 20.89 8.75
N TYR A 83 -27.85 19.56 8.72
CA TYR A 83 -27.29 18.85 7.56
C TYR A 83 -28.06 19.13 6.25
N PRO A 84 -29.41 19.12 6.22
CA PRO A 84 -30.17 19.46 5.02
C PRO A 84 -29.99 20.90 4.55
N GLU A 85 -29.65 21.85 5.43
CA GLU A 85 -29.42 23.26 5.07
C GLU A 85 -28.10 23.46 4.31
N TYR A 86 -27.14 22.56 4.52
CA TYR A 86 -25.79 22.62 3.96
C TYR A 86 -25.51 21.51 2.94
N ASP A 87 -26.56 20.83 2.46
CA ASP A 87 -26.48 19.74 1.49
C ASP A 87 -25.57 18.58 1.96
N LEU A 88 -25.59 18.32 3.27
CA LEU A 88 -24.82 17.24 3.89
C LEU A 88 -25.66 15.99 4.04
N GLU A 89 -25.13 14.85 3.62
CA GLU A 89 -25.75 13.55 3.87
C GLU A 89 -25.40 13.05 5.27
N VAL A 90 -26.35 12.40 5.94
CA VAL A 90 -26.14 11.82 7.28
C VAL A 90 -25.39 10.49 7.21
N ASN A 91 -25.32 9.90 6.01
CA ASN A 91 -24.58 8.68 5.73
C ASN A 91 -23.41 9.08 4.83
N ASP A 92 -22.22 9.10 5.40
CA ASP A 92 -20.94 9.14 4.67
C ASP A 92 -20.38 7.71 4.66
#